data_AF-A0A8S3QNP2-F1
#
_entry.id   AF-A0A8S3QNP2-F1
#
_cell.length_a   1.000
_cell.length_b   1.000
_cell.length_c   1.000
_cell.angle_alpha   90.00
_cell.angle_beta   90.00
_cell.angle_gamma   90.00
#
_symmetry.space_group_name_H-M   'P 1'
#
loop_
_entity.id
_entity.type
_entity.pdbx_description
1 polymer ?
#
loop_
_entity_poly.entity_id
_entity_poly.type
_entity_poly.pdbx_seq_one_letter_code
_entity_poly.pdbx_strand_id
1 'polypeptide(L)'
;MENSQCEPCRARDKNNTPTYWCVICEEALCLECSEHHRVQKISRSHELLDIKIKPMNINISDQRCSEHDNLPFEYFCVDHDSLCCKECQVESHRSCQKIMSVDIASKGIKSSQSFIDAVELIEHVLMTTNSLSYDRNTLTESIEKEAQMIKDEIRKVKEEAITHIEYLAKLLFEDLKLKKDKIVTNAKGTIDELEDIKRMTKEKKDTFDIVDKHGSEKQAFLAVHAHKTVLADLEQRISTITENTINLSIKLNTTLPKQSIMSIMSIGTIDTIEVPTAKKIFRERSDSLKFQLYNNKFYRSSLRSKVFPCP
;
A
#
# COMPACT_ATOMS: atom_id res chain seq x y z
N MET A 1 36.14 0.99 -7.41
CA MET A 1 37.49 1.47 -7.03
C MET A 1 37.41 2.98 -6.88
N GLU A 2 37.26 3.41 -5.63
CA GLU A 2 37.28 4.81 -5.22
C GLU A 2 38.74 5.23 -5.00
N ASN A 3 39.02 6.52 -5.20
CA ASN A 3 40.30 7.21 -4.92
C ASN A 3 41.33 7.33 -6.06
N SER A 4 40.91 7.80 -7.24
CA SER A 4 41.86 8.39 -8.21
C SER A 4 42.27 9.77 -7.71
N GLN A 5 43.50 9.92 -7.21
CA GLN A 5 44.08 11.23 -6.85
C GLN A 5 44.56 11.96 -8.11
N CYS A 6 44.62 13.29 -8.09
CA CYS A 6 45.28 14.04 -9.15
C CYS A 6 46.76 13.63 -9.24
N GLU A 7 47.21 13.07 -10.36
CA GLU A 7 48.53 12.44 -10.48
C GLU A 7 49.69 13.44 -10.38
N PRO A 8 49.63 14.64 -11.01
CA PRO A 8 50.64 15.67 -10.78
C PRO A 8 50.64 16.24 -9.36
N CYS A 9 49.52 16.16 -8.64
CA CYS A 9 49.48 16.56 -7.23
C CYS A 9 50.07 15.46 -6.33
N ARG A 10 49.81 14.19 -6.64
CA ARG A 10 50.42 13.05 -5.96
C ARG A 10 51.94 13.08 -6.05
N ALA A 11 52.49 13.41 -7.21
CA ALA A 11 53.95 13.59 -7.39
C ALA A 11 54.55 14.76 -6.57
N ARG A 12 53.70 15.63 -6.02
CA ARG A 12 54.08 16.79 -5.20
C ARG A 12 53.59 16.67 -3.75
N ASP A 13 53.27 15.45 -3.30
CA ASP A 13 52.72 15.15 -1.96
C ASP A 13 51.46 15.96 -1.60
N LYS A 14 50.66 16.35 -2.61
CA LYS A 14 49.38 17.03 -2.44
C LYS A 14 48.23 16.08 -2.77
N ASN A 15 47.18 16.08 -1.96
CA ASN A 15 46.03 15.19 -2.10
C ASN A 15 44.80 15.93 -2.66
N ASN A 16 44.88 16.38 -3.91
CA ASN A 16 43.77 17.08 -4.57
C ASN A 16 42.89 16.11 -5.37
N THR A 17 41.57 16.27 -5.25
CA THR A 17 40.59 15.50 -6.03
C THR A 17 40.62 15.94 -7.50
N PRO A 18 40.74 15.00 -8.45
CA PRO A 18 40.72 15.33 -9.86
C PRO A 18 39.30 15.70 -10.32
N THR A 19 39.22 16.68 -11.22
CA THR A 19 37.98 17.15 -11.85
C THR A 19 37.97 16.91 -13.35
N TYR A 20 39.13 16.69 -13.98
CA TYR A 20 39.26 16.47 -15.42
C TYR A 20 40.14 15.25 -15.72
N TRP A 21 39.78 14.51 -16.76
CA TRP A 21 40.57 13.42 -17.33
C TRP A 21 41.17 13.88 -18.66
N CYS A 22 42.49 13.78 -18.80
CA CYS A 22 43.16 14.05 -20.06
C CYS A 22 43.21 12.80 -20.92
N VAL A 23 42.52 12.80 -22.06
CA VAL A 23 42.43 11.61 -22.93
C VAL A 23 43.80 11.20 -23.49
N ILE A 24 44.66 12.17 -23.81
CA ILE A 24 45.96 11.92 -24.46
C ILE A 24 47.06 11.53 -23.47
N CYS A 25 47.09 12.13 -22.28
CA CYS A 25 48.06 11.78 -21.24
C CYS A 25 47.63 10.57 -20.42
N GLU A 26 46.35 10.20 -20.50
CA GLU A 26 45.73 9.19 -19.63
C GLU A 26 45.90 9.54 -18.15
N GLU A 27 45.85 10.84 -17.82
CA GLU A 27 46.09 11.35 -16.47
C GLU A 27 44.86 12.04 -15.87
N ALA A 28 44.65 11.83 -14.57
CA ALA A 28 43.61 12.50 -13.80
C ALA A 28 44.13 13.82 -13.20
N LEU A 29 43.47 14.94 -13.52
CA LEU A 29 43.92 16.29 -13.18
C LEU A 29 42.88 17.00 -12.30
N CYS A 30 43.33 17.65 -11.22
CA CYS A 30 42.52 18.64 -10.51
C CYS A 30 42.42 19.93 -11.32
N LEU A 31 41.49 20.81 -10.95
CA LEU A 31 41.24 22.08 -11.64
C LEU A 31 42.52 22.90 -11.89
N GLU A 32 43.39 23.03 -10.88
CA GLU A 32 44.65 23.78 -11.03
C GLU A 32 45.61 23.10 -12.02
N CYS A 33 45.72 21.77 -11.95
CA CYS A 33 46.59 21.02 -12.85
C CYS A 33 46.07 21.02 -14.29
N SER A 34 44.75 20.96 -14.50
CA SER A 34 44.15 21.05 -15.84
C SER A 34 44.37 22.42 -16.48
N GLU A 35 44.28 23.50 -15.71
CA GLU A 35 44.53 24.85 -16.24
C GLU A 35 45.99 25.02 -16.63
N HIS A 36 46.92 24.49 -15.81
CA HIS A 36 48.32 24.46 -16.18
C HIS A 36 48.56 23.60 -17.44
N HIS A 37 47.91 22.44 -17.52
CA HIS A 37 48.00 21.51 -18.65
C HIS A 37 47.58 22.17 -19.96
N ARG A 38 46.55 23.03 -19.94
CA ARG A 38 46.04 23.75 -21.11
C ARG A 38 46.98 24.84 -21.62
N VAL A 39 47.79 25.43 -20.75
CA VAL A 39 48.70 26.54 -21.15
C VAL A 39 50.09 26.05 -21.56
N GLN A 40 50.46 24.82 -21.20
CA GLN A 40 51.74 24.24 -21.59
C GLN A 40 51.78 23.94 -23.09
N LYS A 41 52.88 24.30 -23.76
CA LYS A 41 53.05 24.13 -25.21
C LYS A 41 52.82 22.69 -25.69
N ILE A 42 53.17 21.71 -24.85
CA ILE A 42 53.12 20.28 -25.17
C ILE A 42 51.68 19.73 -25.03
N SER A 43 50.93 20.16 -24.02
CA SER A 43 49.63 19.58 -23.68
C SER A 43 48.42 20.47 -23.99
N ARG A 44 48.63 21.69 -24.50
CA ARG A 44 47.55 22.64 -24.84
C ARG A 44 46.52 22.12 -25.86
N SER A 45 46.90 21.14 -26.68
CA SER A 45 46.01 20.51 -27.67
C SER A 45 45.35 19.23 -27.15
N HIS A 46 45.56 18.85 -25.89
CA HIS A 46 44.97 17.66 -25.33
C HIS A 46 43.51 17.93 -24.92
N GLU A 47 42.64 16.96 -25.23
CA GLU A 47 41.24 17.02 -24.82
C GLU A 47 41.10 16.65 -23.34
N LEU A 48 40.41 17.52 -22.59
CA LEU A 48 40.10 17.33 -21.17
C LEU A 48 38.60 17.10 -20.99
N LEU A 49 38.23 15.93 -20.48
CA LEU A 49 36.84 15.56 -20.17
C LEU A 49 36.55 15.82 -18.69
N ASP A 50 35.40 16.39 -18.37
CA ASP A 50 34.97 16.57 -16.97
C ASP A 50 34.67 15.21 -16.34
N ILE A 51 35.35 14.87 -15.24
CA ILE A 51 35.19 13.57 -14.54
C ILE A 51 33.78 13.40 -13.97
N LYS A 52 33.02 14.49 -13.71
CA LYS A 52 31.61 14.42 -13.31
C LYS A 52 30.73 13.86 -14.42
N ILE A 53 31.07 14.15 -15.68
CA ILE A 53 30.61 13.38 -16.83
C ILE A 53 31.51 12.16 -16.84
N LYS A 54 31.33 11.19 -15.92
CA LYS A 54 32.13 9.95 -15.92
C LYS A 54 32.18 9.48 -17.38
N PRO A 55 33.34 9.52 -18.07
CA PRO A 55 33.52 8.54 -19.12
C PRO A 55 33.53 7.26 -18.31
N MET A 56 32.35 6.64 -18.17
CA MET A 56 32.24 5.30 -17.64
C MET A 56 33.29 4.54 -18.43
N ASN A 57 34.39 4.13 -17.77
CA ASN A 57 35.59 3.62 -18.41
C ASN A 57 35.15 2.91 -19.66
N ILE A 58 35.40 3.51 -20.83
CA ILE A 58 35.20 2.82 -22.09
C ILE A 58 36.38 1.86 -22.16
N ASN A 59 36.46 0.93 -21.20
CA ASN A 59 37.27 -0.25 -21.26
C ASN A 59 36.55 -1.26 -22.14
N ILE A 60 36.09 -0.79 -23.31
CA ILE A 60 35.87 -1.66 -24.46
C ILE A 60 37.22 -2.27 -24.84
N SER A 61 38.33 -1.58 -24.55
CA SER A 61 39.69 -2.10 -24.53
C SER A 61 39.95 -3.17 -23.47
N ASP A 62 39.01 -3.56 -22.60
CA ASP A 62 39.09 -4.76 -21.72
C ASP A 62 38.20 -5.91 -22.19
N GLN A 63 37.47 -5.75 -23.30
CA GLN A 63 36.81 -6.89 -23.92
C GLN A 63 37.93 -7.85 -24.39
N ARG A 64 37.95 -9.03 -23.78
CA ARG A 64 38.93 -10.08 -24.03
C ARG A 64 38.22 -11.34 -24.47
N CYS A 65 38.94 -12.15 -25.23
CA CYS A 65 38.46 -13.47 -25.59
C CYS A 65 38.28 -14.31 -24.32
N SER A 66 37.05 -14.74 -24.08
CA SER A 66 36.71 -15.63 -22.96
C SER A 66 37.23 -17.06 -23.15
N GLU A 67 37.54 -17.44 -24.39
CA GLU A 67 37.99 -18.79 -24.74
C GLU A 67 39.51 -18.95 -24.71
N HIS A 68 40.26 -17.86 -24.86
CA HIS A 68 41.73 -17.89 -24.99
C HIS A 68 42.38 -16.85 -24.08
N ASP A 69 42.86 -17.29 -22.90
CA ASP A 69 43.71 -16.58 -21.92
C ASP A 69 43.48 -15.07 -21.75
N ASN A 70 42.23 -14.61 -21.88
CA ASN A 70 41.91 -13.18 -21.93
C ASN A 70 42.78 -12.40 -22.94
N LEU A 71 43.00 -12.96 -24.12
CA LEU A 71 43.71 -12.30 -25.21
C LEU A 71 42.84 -11.17 -25.80
N PRO A 72 43.47 -10.07 -26.27
CA PRO A 72 42.74 -8.95 -26.86
C PRO A 72 42.07 -9.35 -28.18
N PHE A 73 40.90 -8.75 -28.43
CA PHE A 73 40.23 -8.84 -29.73
C PHE A 73 40.92 -7.91 -30.73
N GLU A 74 41.75 -8.48 -31.60
CA GLU A 74 42.50 -7.72 -32.63
C GLU A 74 41.85 -7.82 -34.02
N TYR A 75 41.00 -8.82 -34.22
CA TYR A 75 40.37 -9.13 -35.50
C TYR A 75 38.84 -9.15 -35.40
N PHE A 76 38.18 -8.98 -36.54
CA PHE A 76 36.74 -9.12 -36.70
C PHE A 76 36.45 -10.08 -37.85
N CYS A 77 35.67 -11.12 -37.58
CA CYS A 77 35.22 -12.08 -38.58
C CYS A 77 33.89 -11.63 -39.15
N VAL A 78 33.88 -11.25 -40.43
CA VAL A 78 32.66 -10.84 -41.15
C VAL A 78 31.70 -12.00 -41.38
N ASP A 79 32.24 -13.20 -41.56
CA ASP A 79 31.41 -14.38 -41.87
C ASP A 79 30.55 -14.78 -40.66
N HIS A 80 31.03 -14.50 -39.43
CA HIS A 80 30.36 -14.79 -38.17
C HIS A 80 29.84 -13.55 -37.42
N ASP A 81 30.15 -12.34 -37.91
CA ASP A 81 29.79 -11.06 -37.29
C ASP A 81 30.29 -10.96 -35.83
N SER A 82 31.54 -11.39 -35.59
CA SER A 82 32.10 -11.55 -34.24
C SER A 82 33.53 -11.00 -34.11
N LEU A 83 33.88 -10.55 -32.91
CA LEU A 83 35.26 -10.20 -32.55
C LEU A 83 36.10 -11.47 -32.33
N CYS A 84 37.37 -11.44 -32.74
CA CYS A 84 38.28 -12.58 -32.70
C CYS A 84 39.64 -12.16 -32.13
N CYS A 85 40.20 -12.95 -31.21
CA CYS A 85 41.61 -12.84 -30.87
C CYS A 85 42.47 -13.61 -31.89
N LYS A 86 43.78 -13.49 -31.78
CA LYS A 86 44.74 -14.20 -32.65
C LYS A 86 44.55 -15.73 -32.67
N GLU A 87 44.19 -16.35 -31.55
CA GLU A 87 43.99 -17.81 -31.47
C GLU A 87 42.64 -18.21 -32.08
N CYS A 88 41.56 -17.44 -31.82
CA CYS A 88 40.25 -17.65 -32.47
C CYS A 88 40.37 -17.63 -34.00
N GLN A 89 41.24 -16.78 -34.55
CA GLN A 89 41.47 -16.69 -35.99
C GLN A 89 42.03 -17.99 -36.56
N VAL A 90 42.95 -18.65 -35.86
CA VAL A 90 43.65 -19.85 -36.33
C VAL A 90 42.86 -21.13 -36.06
N GLU A 91 42.05 -21.14 -35.01
CA GLU A 91 41.26 -22.29 -34.60
C GLU A 91 39.83 -22.22 -35.17
N SER A 92 39.00 -21.37 -34.57
CA SER A 92 37.54 -21.32 -34.81
C SER A 92 37.17 -20.64 -36.13
N HIS A 93 38.02 -19.73 -36.62
CA HIS A 93 37.77 -18.97 -37.85
C HIS A 93 38.74 -19.28 -38.99
N ARG A 94 39.48 -20.40 -38.90
CA ARG A 94 40.49 -20.82 -39.90
C ARG A 94 39.97 -20.88 -41.33
N SER A 95 38.71 -21.28 -41.48
CA SER A 95 38.04 -21.46 -42.78
C SER A 95 37.25 -20.23 -43.23
N CYS A 96 37.23 -19.15 -42.43
CA CYS A 96 36.57 -17.90 -42.79
C CYS A 96 37.43 -17.12 -43.78
N GLN A 97 36.81 -16.61 -44.83
CA GLN A 97 37.54 -15.89 -45.88
C GLN A 97 37.60 -14.39 -45.62
N LYS A 98 36.78 -13.87 -44.71
CA LYS A 98 36.64 -12.43 -44.46
C LYS A 98 36.93 -12.09 -43.01
N ILE A 99 38.21 -12.12 -42.67
CA ILE A 99 38.72 -11.64 -41.38
C ILE A 99 39.54 -10.37 -41.65
N MET A 100 39.29 -9.32 -40.88
CA MET A 100 40.04 -8.06 -40.95
C MET A 100 40.41 -7.58 -39.56
N SER A 101 41.38 -6.67 -39.45
CA SER A 101 41.69 -6.06 -38.15
C SER A 101 40.55 -5.16 -37.70
N VAL A 102 40.38 -5.05 -36.38
CA VAL A 102 39.38 -4.16 -35.76
C VAL A 102 39.60 -2.69 -36.18
N ASP A 103 40.85 -2.27 -36.39
CA ASP A 103 41.18 -0.92 -36.90
C ASP A 103 40.62 -0.64 -38.29
N ILE A 104 40.50 -1.65 -39.14
CA ILE A 104 39.91 -1.53 -40.48
C ILE A 104 38.39 -1.59 -40.36
N ALA A 105 37.86 -2.54 -39.59
CA ALA A 105 36.43 -2.73 -39.36
C ALA A 105 35.75 -1.51 -38.70
N SER A 106 36.46 -0.79 -37.83
CA SER A 106 35.94 0.35 -37.07
C SER A 106 35.86 1.66 -37.87
N LYS A 107 36.47 1.73 -39.07
CA LYS A 107 36.50 2.97 -39.86
C LYS A 107 35.09 3.39 -40.27
N GLY A 108 34.70 4.59 -39.85
CA GLY A 108 33.40 5.17 -40.17
C GLY A 108 32.22 4.58 -39.37
N ILE A 109 32.47 3.73 -38.36
CA ILE A 109 31.40 3.07 -37.60
C ILE A 109 30.43 4.06 -36.94
N LYS A 110 30.95 5.20 -36.45
CA LYS A 110 30.12 6.25 -35.83
C LYS A 110 29.09 6.88 -36.78
N SER A 111 29.30 6.75 -38.09
CA SER A 111 28.40 7.23 -39.14
C SER A 111 27.62 6.09 -39.81
N SER A 112 27.80 4.85 -39.35
CA SER A 112 27.08 3.68 -39.87
C SER A 112 25.65 3.64 -39.35
N GLN A 113 24.74 3.08 -40.15
CA GLN A 113 23.34 2.89 -39.74
C GLN A 113 23.21 2.03 -38.49
N SER A 114 24.04 0.99 -38.33
CA SER A 114 24.03 0.13 -37.14
C SER A 114 24.35 0.88 -35.85
N PHE A 115 25.25 1.87 -35.90
CA PHE A 115 25.55 2.69 -34.72
C PHE A 115 24.41 3.65 -34.42
N ILE A 116 23.81 4.27 -35.44
CA ILE A 116 22.65 5.15 -35.29
C ILE A 116 21.45 4.37 -34.72
N ASP A 117 21.13 3.19 -35.29
CA ASP A 117 20.06 2.30 -34.82
C ASP A 117 20.27 1.89 -33.36
N ALA A 118 21.52 1.59 -32.97
CA ALA A 118 21.85 1.23 -31.59
C ALA A 118 21.64 2.40 -30.61
N VAL A 119 22.04 3.61 -31.00
CA VAL A 119 21.81 4.83 -30.20
C VAL A 119 20.31 5.12 -30.07
N GLU A 120 19.56 5.11 -31.18
CA GLU A 120 18.10 5.31 -31.17
C GLU A 120 17.37 4.26 -30.32
N LEU A 121 17.81 3.00 -30.39
CA LEU A 121 17.28 1.92 -29.55
C LEU A 121 17.51 2.22 -28.06
N ILE A 122 18.73 2.64 -27.68
CA ILE A 122 19.06 2.97 -26.29
C ILE A 122 18.19 4.13 -25.80
N GLU A 123 18.05 5.19 -26.60
CA GLU A 123 17.20 6.34 -26.27
C GLU A 123 15.73 5.92 -26.09
N HIS A 124 15.20 5.11 -27.01
CA HIS A 124 13.84 4.60 -26.92
C HIS A 124 13.62 3.72 -25.68
N VAL A 125 14.56 2.82 -25.38
CA VAL A 125 14.52 1.99 -24.16
C VAL A 125 14.56 2.87 -22.91
N LEU A 126 15.39 3.91 -22.89
CA LEU A 126 15.47 4.85 -21.77
C LEU A 126 14.15 5.60 -21.58
N MET A 127 13.58 6.17 -22.65
CA MET A 127 12.30 6.87 -22.62
C MET A 127 11.17 5.95 -22.13
N THR A 128 11.11 4.72 -22.67
CA THR A 128 10.09 3.74 -22.27
C THR A 128 10.23 3.37 -20.80
N THR A 129 11.47 3.15 -20.34
CA THR A 129 11.75 2.78 -18.94
C THR A 129 11.35 3.91 -18.00
N ASN A 130 11.65 5.16 -18.34
CA ASN A 130 11.26 6.33 -17.55
C ASN A 130 9.73 6.49 -17.50
N SER A 131 9.06 6.34 -18.63
CA SER A 131 7.59 6.42 -18.70
C SER A 131 6.94 5.29 -17.88
N LEU A 132 7.44 4.07 -17.98
CA LEU A 132 6.92 2.94 -17.20
C LEU A 132 7.19 3.14 -15.71
N SER A 133 8.38 3.62 -15.33
CA SER A 133 8.70 3.92 -13.93
C SER A 133 7.76 4.99 -13.36
N TYR A 134 7.49 6.05 -14.12
CA TYR A 134 6.54 7.08 -13.72
C TYR A 134 5.14 6.48 -13.51
N ASP A 135 4.65 5.70 -14.48
CA ASP A 135 3.33 5.08 -14.43
C ASP A 135 3.19 4.05 -13.28
N ARG A 136 4.27 3.36 -12.91
CA ARG A 136 4.29 2.48 -11.72
C ARG A 136 4.32 3.27 -10.41
N ASN A 137 5.03 4.39 -10.36
CA ASN A 137 5.05 5.26 -9.18
C ASN A 137 3.66 5.86 -8.93
N THR A 138 3.00 6.39 -9.96
CA THR A 138 1.64 6.94 -9.84
C THR A 138 0.61 5.88 -9.47
N LEU A 139 0.71 4.67 -10.03
CA LEU A 139 -0.12 3.54 -9.61
C LEU A 139 0.07 3.23 -8.12
N THR A 140 1.32 3.21 -7.64
CA THR A 140 1.63 2.92 -6.24
C THR A 140 1.00 3.96 -5.32
N GLU A 141 1.15 5.25 -5.64
CA GLU A 141 0.50 6.34 -4.90
C GLU A 141 -1.03 6.23 -4.91
N SER A 142 -1.63 5.86 -6.05
CA SER A 142 -3.09 5.67 -6.15
C SER A 142 -3.57 4.53 -5.26
N ILE A 143 -2.89 3.37 -5.30
CA ILE A 143 -3.27 2.20 -4.51
C ILE A 143 -3.11 2.47 -3.02
N GLU A 144 -2.07 3.19 -2.60
CA GLU A 144 -1.92 3.61 -1.20
C GLU A 144 -3.08 4.50 -0.73
N LYS A 145 -3.50 5.44 -1.58
CA LYS A 145 -4.65 6.32 -1.30
C LYS A 145 -5.96 5.53 -1.25
N GLU A 146 -6.20 4.65 -2.21
CA GLU A 146 -7.38 3.78 -2.24
C GLU A 146 -7.46 2.87 -1.02
N ALA A 147 -6.35 2.23 -0.65
CA ALA A 147 -6.27 1.42 0.56
C ALA A 147 -6.58 2.22 1.83
N GLN A 148 -6.13 3.48 1.90
CA GLN A 148 -6.45 4.36 3.02
C GLN A 148 -7.93 4.73 3.06
N MET A 149 -8.54 5.07 1.91
CA MET A 149 -9.99 5.35 1.83
C MET A 149 -10.83 4.14 2.27
N ILE A 150 -10.48 2.93 1.81
CA ILE A 150 -11.15 1.69 2.21
C ILE A 150 -11.02 1.45 3.72
N LYS A 151 -9.84 1.70 4.31
CA LYS A 151 -9.66 1.62 5.77
C LYS A 151 -10.59 2.57 6.52
N ASP A 152 -10.76 3.79 6.04
CA ASP A 152 -11.63 4.79 6.67
C ASP A 152 -13.11 4.43 6.53
N GLU A 153 -13.51 3.85 5.39
CA GLU A 153 -14.86 3.32 5.18
C GLU A 153 -15.16 2.14 6.13
N ILE A 154 -14.22 1.20 6.29
CA ILE A 154 -14.35 0.09 7.25
C ILE A 154 -14.54 0.61 8.68
N ARG A 155 -13.78 1.64 9.08
CA ARG A 155 -13.93 2.26 10.41
C ARG A 155 -15.31 2.88 10.57
N LYS A 156 -15.75 3.63 9.57
CA LYS A 156 -17.05 4.31 9.57
C LYS A 156 -18.21 3.31 9.70
N VAL A 157 -18.24 2.27 8.89
CA VAL A 157 -19.29 1.23 8.96
C VAL A 157 -19.34 0.56 10.33
N LYS A 158 -18.17 0.27 10.91
CA LYS A 158 -18.09 -0.27 12.28
C LYS A 158 -18.70 0.69 13.31
N GLU A 159 -18.33 1.96 13.27
CA GLU A 159 -18.78 2.97 14.24
C GLU A 159 -20.29 3.23 14.12
N GLU A 160 -20.82 3.30 12.89
CA GLU A 160 -22.26 3.45 12.64
C GLU A 160 -23.06 2.26 13.19
N ALA A 161 -22.57 1.03 12.98
CA ALA A 161 -23.21 -0.18 13.50
C ALA A 161 -23.25 -0.19 15.04
N ILE A 162 -22.13 0.14 15.69
CA ILE A 162 -22.06 0.21 17.17
C ILE A 162 -23.03 1.28 17.68
N THR A 163 -22.99 2.47 17.11
CA THR A 163 -23.85 3.60 17.52
C THR A 163 -25.33 3.24 17.40
N HIS A 164 -25.72 2.56 16.33
CA HIS A 164 -27.11 2.15 16.14
C HIS A 164 -27.54 1.09 17.17
N ILE A 165 -26.68 0.11 17.48
CA ILE A 165 -26.96 -0.91 18.51
C ILE A 165 -27.12 -0.26 19.89
N GLU A 166 -26.26 0.70 20.24
CA GLU A 166 -26.36 1.45 21.49
C GLU A 166 -27.66 2.26 21.58
N TYR A 167 -28.08 2.88 20.47
CA TYR A 167 -29.36 3.59 20.38
C TYR A 167 -30.55 2.65 20.62
N LEU A 168 -30.58 1.48 19.99
CA LEU A 168 -31.65 0.48 20.20
C LEU A 168 -31.67 -0.03 21.63
N ALA A 169 -30.50 -0.26 22.24
CA ALA A 169 -30.40 -0.65 23.65
C ALA A 169 -30.96 0.43 24.57
N LYS A 170 -30.67 1.71 24.30
CA LYS A 170 -31.21 2.85 25.05
C LYS A 170 -32.75 2.88 25.00
N LEU A 171 -33.35 2.69 23.82
CA LEU A 171 -34.81 2.64 23.69
C LEU A 171 -35.42 1.50 24.52
N LEU A 172 -34.78 0.32 24.53
CA LEU A 172 -35.23 -0.80 25.36
C LEU A 172 -35.11 -0.52 26.86
N PHE A 173 -34.06 0.17 27.30
CA PHE A 173 -33.91 0.59 28.70
C PHE A 173 -34.98 1.62 29.10
N GLU A 174 -35.33 2.54 28.21
CA GLU A 174 -36.39 3.52 28.44
C GLU A 174 -37.76 2.83 28.56
N ASP A 175 -38.08 1.88 27.67
CA ASP A 175 -39.31 1.09 27.74
C ASP A 175 -39.38 0.25 29.03
N LEU A 176 -38.27 -0.41 29.39
CA LEU A 176 -38.16 -1.15 30.65
C LEU A 176 -38.43 -0.25 31.85
N LYS A 177 -37.84 0.95 31.86
CA LYS A 177 -38.02 1.93 32.93
C LYS A 177 -39.48 2.34 33.04
N LEU A 178 -40.12 2.72 31.94
CA LEU A 178 -41.53 3.13 31.92
C LEU A 178 -42.46 2.02 32.43
N LYS A 179 -42.28 0.79 31.95
CA LYS A 179 -43.07 -0.37 32.39
C LYS A 179 -42.86 -0.67 33.88
N LYS A 180 -41.61 -0.68 34.34
CA LYS A 180 -41.26 -0.87 35.75
C LYS A 180 -41.88 0.21 36.63
N ASP A 181 -41.72 1.48 36.26
CA ASP A 181 -42.20 2.61 37.06
C ASP A 181 -43.73 2.61 37.15
N LYS A 182 -44.43 2.25 36.06
CA LYS A 182 -45.90 2.07 36.08
C LYS A 182 -46.33 0.96 37.04
N ILE A 183 -45.70 -0.22 36.96
CA ILE A 183 -46.01 -1.36 37.84
C ILE A 183 -45.75 -1.00 39.30
N VAL A 184 -44.60 -0.41 39.60
CA VAL A 184 -44.22 -0.02 40.96
C VAL A 184 -45.14 1.07 41.51
N THR A 185 -45.52 2.06 40.70
CA THR A 185 -46.43 3.13 41.12
C THR A 185 -47.81 2.56 41.46
N ASN A 186 -48.34 1.66 40.64
CA ASN A 186 -49.62 1.01 40.90
C ASN A 186 -49.57 0.17 42.19
N ALA A 187 -48.52 -0.64 42.36
CA ALA A 187 -48.35 -1.45 43.57
C ALA A 187 -48.24 -0.59 44.83
N LYS A 188 -47.55 0.56 44.77
CA LYS A 188 -47.50 1.52 45.89
C LYS A 188 -48.87 2.10 46.22
N GLY A 189 -49.65 2.50 45.21
CA GLY A 189 -51.02 2.97 45.43
C GLY A 189 -51.89 1.91 46.13
N THR A 190 -51.81 0.65 45.70
CA THR A 190 -52.51 -0.45 46.37
C THR A 190 -52.03 -0.66 47.82
N ILE A 191 -50.73 -0.53 48.09
CA ILE A 191 -50.19 -0.60 49.47
C ILE A 191 -50.75 0.54 50.33
N ASP A 192 -50.78 1.76 49.82
CA ASP A 192 -51.30 2.92 50.56
C ASP A 192 -52.79 2.75 50.90
N GLU A 193 -53.59 2.24 49.95
CA GLU A 193 -55.01 1.90 50.18
C GLU A 193 -55.19 0.79 51.22
N LEU A 194 -54.35 -0.25 51.17
CA LEU A 194 -54.40 -1.35 52.14
C LEU A 194 -54.03 -0.90 53.56
N GLU A 195 -53.03 -0.01 53.71
CA GLU A 195 -52.68 0.55 55.02
C GLU A 195 -53.77 1.47 55.57
N ASP A 196 -54.48 2.23 54.72
CA ASP A 196 -55.68 2.99 55.14
C ASP A 196 -56.80 2.07 55.65
N ILE A 197 -57.16 1.03 54.87
CA ILE A 197 -58.18 0.05 55.27
C ILE A 197 -57.79 -0.62 56.58
N LYS A 198 -56.54 -1.03 56.73
CA LYS A 198 -56.01 -1.68 57.93
C LYS A 198 -56.07 -0.76 59.15
N ARG A 199 -55.72 0.52 59.00
CA ARG A 199 -55.86 1.53 60.06
C ARG A 199 -57.31 1.68 60.49
N MET A 200 -58.23 1.93 59.56
CA MET A 200 -59.65 2.11 59.85
C MET A 200 -60.25 0.87 60.52
N THR A 201 -59.91 -0.32 60.01
CA THR A 201 -60.36 -1.60 60.57
C THR A 201 -59.85 -1.79 61.98
N LYS A 202 -58.59 -1.42 62.26
CA LYS A 202 -58.01 -1.48 63.60
C LYS A 202 -58.72 -0.54 64.57
N GLU A 203 -58.98 0.71 64.18
CA GLU A 203 -59.72 1.67 65.02
C GLU A 203 -61.12 1.17 65.37
N LYS A 204 -61.82 0.55 64.41
CA LYS A 204 -63.12 -0.07 64.68
C LYS A 204 -62.98 -1.27 65.60
N LYS A 205 -62.00 -2.15 65.36
CA LYS A 205 -61.72 -3.28 66.24
C LYS A 205 -61.48 -2.82 67.69
N ASP A 206 -60.60 -1.84 67.90
CA ASP A 206 -60.27 -1.34 69.25
C ASP A 206 -61.52 -0.78 69.96
N THR A 207 -62.40 -0.10 69.21
CA THR A 207 -63.69 0.41 69.73
C THR A 207 -64.61 -0.74 70.15
N PHE A 208 -64.77 -1.76 69.29
CA PHE A 208 -65.60 -2.93 69.58
C PHE A 208 -65.03 -3.76 70.74
N ASP A 209 -63.71 -3.90 70.85
CA ASP A 209 -63.05 -4.60 71.96
C ASP A 209 -63.31 -3.92 73.32
N ILE A 210 -63.37 -2.59 73.37
CA ILE A 210 -63.72 -1.84 74.60
C ILE A 210 -65.18 -2.09 74.98
N VAL A 211 -66.09 -2.02 74.00
CA VAL A 211 -67.53 -2.24 74.22
C VAL A 211 -67.81 -3.68 74.64
N ASP A 212 -67.12 -4.66 74.08
CA ASP A 212 -67.24 -6.07 74.44
C ASP A 212 -66.78 -6.33 75.90
N LYS A 213 -65.64 -5.77 76.30
CA LYS A 213 -65.07 -5.99 77.64
C LYS A 213 -65.75 -5.20 78.76
N HIS A 214 -66.23 -4.00 78.45
CA HIS A 214 -66.64 -3.02 79.47
C HIS A 214 -68.02 -2.40 79.21
N GLY A 215 -68.61 -2.62 78.05
CA GLY A 215 -69.88 -2.01 77.66
C GLY A 215 -71.11 -2.82 78.12
N SER A 216 -72.23 -2.11 78.24
CA SER A 216 -73.55 -2.73 78.41
C SER A 216 -74.11 -3.23 77.08
N GLU A 217 -75.09 -4.15 77.12
CA GLU A 217 -75.79 -4.65 75.92
C GLU A 217 -76.36 -3.52 75.05
N LYS A 218 -76.86 -2.45 75.68
CA LYS A 218 -77.34 -1.25 74.98
C LYS A 218 -76.22 -0.56 74.18
N GLN A 219 -75.03 -0.44 74.75
CA GLN A 219 -73.87 0.17 74.06
C GLN A 219 -73.40 -0.71 72.90
N ALA A 220 -73.39 -2.04 73.07
CA ALA A 220 -73.07 -2.97 71.99
C ALA A 220 -74.06 -2.85 70.81
N PHE A 221 -75.36 -2.83 71.11
CA PHE A 221 -76.40 -2.67 70.08
C PHE A 221 -76.24 -1.36 69.29
N LEU A 222 -75.98 -0.25 69.99
CA LEU A 222 -75.77 1.06 69.37
C LEU A 222 -74.49 1.09 68.52
N ALA A 223 -73.37 0.53 69.01
CA ALA A 223 -72.09 0.51 68.28
C ALA A 223 -72.21 -0.27 66.96
N VAL A 224 -72.85 -1.44 66.97
CA VAL A 224 -73.13 -2.22 65.76
C VAL A 224 -73.91 -1.40 64.74
N HIS A 225 -75.03 -0.79 65.16
CA HIS A 225 -75.90 -0.05 64.26
C HIS A 225 -75.27 1.26 63.75
N ALA A 226 -74.44 1.91 64.57
CA ALA A 226 -73.74 3.14 64.21
C ALA A 226 -72.59 2.89 63.20
N HIS A 227 -71.95 1.72 63.24
CA HIS A 227 -70.78 1.42 62.40
C HIS A 227 -71.02 0.43 61.26
N LYS A 228 -72.21 -0.19 61.16
CA LYS A 228 -72.53 -1.21 60.13
C LYS A 228 -72.22 -0.76 58.69
N THR A 229 -72.45 0.50 58.36
CA THR A 229 -72.22 1.02 57.00
C THR A 229 -70.73 1.15 56.70
N VAL A 230 -69.94 1.61 57.67
CA VAL A 230 -68.48 1.73 57.54
C VAL A 230 -67.82 0.36 57.44
N LEU A 231 -68.30 -0.62 58.21
CA LEU A 231 -67.78 -2.00 58.14
C LEU A 231 -68.09 -2.63 56.78
N ALA A 232 -69.30 -2.45 56.26
CA ALA A 232 -69.66 -2.91 54.92
C ALA A 232 -68.83 -2.24 53.81
N ASP A 233 -68.54 -0.94 53.94
CA ASP A 233 -67.66 -0.22 53.01
C ASP A 233 -66.22 -0.78 53.04
N LEU A 234 -65.66 -1.00 54.23
CA LEU A 234 -64.31 -1.58 54.37
C LEU A 234 -64.23 -3.00 53.77
N GLU A 235 -65.25 -3.82 53.98
CA GLU A 235 -65.36 -5.17 53.39
C GLU A 235 -65.45 -5.11 51.85
N GLN A 236 -66.25 -4.19 51.31
CA GLN A 236 -66.36 -4.01 49.86
C GLN A 236 -65.04 -3.53 49.24
N ARG A 237 -64.36 -2.57 49.90
CA ARG A 237 -63.06 -2.05 49.45
C ARG A 237 -61.99 -3.14 49.41
N ILE A 238 -61.87 -3.95 50.47
CA ILE A 238 -60.87 -5.04 50.49
C ILE A 238 -61.20 -6.15 49.49
N SER A 239 -62.50 -6.48 49.29
CA SER A 239 -62.91 -7.43 48.24
C SER A 239 -62.50 -6.94 46.86
N THR A 240 -62.77 -5.66 46.58
CA THR A 240 -62.43 -5.02 45.30
C THR A 240 -60.92 -5.06 45.06
N ILE A 241 -60.08 -4.73 46.05
CA ILE A 241 -58.62 -4.80 45.90
C ILE A 241 -58.17 -6.25 45.67
N THR A 242 -58.73 -7.20 46.42
CA THR A 242 -58.36 -8.62 46.33
C THR A 242 -58.68 -9.21 44.97
N GLU A 243 -59.85 -8.91 44.42
CA GLU A 243 -60.29 -9.36 43.09
C GLU A 243 -59.44 -8.80 41.95
N ASN A 244 -58.90 -7.58 42.11
CA ASN A 244 -58.16 -6.88 41.07
C ASN A 244 -56.63 -7.00 41.21
N THR A 245 -56.13 -7.60 42.30
CA THR A 245 -54.68 -7.73 42.52
C THR A 245 -54.12 -8.86 41.65
N ILE A 246 -53.12 -8.52 40.82
CA ILE A 246 -52.46 -9.47 39.92
C ILE A 246 -50.94 -9.44 40.08
N ASN A 247 -50.31 -10.60 39.89
CA ASN A 247 -48.85 -10.70 39.84
C ASN A 247 -48.33 -10.39 38.44
N LEU A 248 -47.51 -9.35 38.32
CA LEU A 248 -46.87 -8.94 37.08
C LEU A 248 -45.39 -9.31 37.08
N SER A 249 -44.89 -9.81 35.95
CA SER A 249 -43.47 -10.07 35.72
C SER A 249 -43.00 -9.42 34.43
N ILE A 250 -41.79 -8.86 34.44
CA ILE A 250 -41.18 -8.26 33.25
C ILE A 250 -40.27 -9.30 32.61
N LYS A 251 -40.44 -9.55 31.31
CA LYS A 251 -39.63 -10.48 30.53
C LYS A 251 -39.07 -9.78 29.29
N LEU A 252 -37.79 -10.01 29.02
CA LEU A 252 -37.16 -9.58 27.77
C LEU A 252 -37.39 -10.64 26.70
N ASN A 253 -38.11 -10.27 25.64
CA ASN A 253 -38.27 -11.08 24.44
C ASN A 253 -37.38 -10.49 23.35
N THR A 254 -36.16 -11.02 23.24
CA THR A 254 -35.20 -10.58 22.22
C THR A 254 -35.46 -11.30 20.90
N THR A 255 -35.53 -10.55 19.80
CA THR A 255 -35.52 -11.09 18.43
C THR A 255 -34.11 -11.43 17.96
N LEU A 256 -33.09 -10.86 18.61
CA LEU A 256 -31.70 -11.27 18.43
C LEU A 256 -31.49 -12.59 19.16
N PRO A 257 -31.10 -13.67 18.47
CA PRO A 257 -30.77 -14.91 19.14
C PRO A 257 -29.56 -14.65 20.04
N LYS A 258 -29.58 -15.18 21.27
CA LYS A 258 -28.51 -15.00 22.28
C LYS A 258 -27.11 -15.40 21.78
N GLN A 259 -27.00 -16.09 20.64
CA GLN A 259 -25.77 -16.59 20.04
C GLN A 259 -25.35 -15.87 18.74
N SER A 260 -26.18 -14.98 18.17
CA SER A 260 -26.04 -14.61 16.74
C SER A 260 -25.08 -13.49 16.40
N ILE A 261 -24.81 -12.53 17.30
CA ILE A 261 -23.80 -11.50 16.98
C ILE A 261 -22.41 -12.12 16.86
N MET A 262 -22.11 -13.12 17.70
CA MET A 262 -20.85 -13.87 17.64
C MET A 262 -20.76 -14.80 16.41
N SER A 263 -21.88 -15.02 15.70
CA SER A 263 -21.91 -15.81 14.46
C SER A 263 -21.63 -15.02 13.19
N ILE A 264 -21.47 -13.69 13.28
CA ILE A 264 -21.06 -12.86 12.14
C ILE A 264 -19.61 -13.20 11.82
N MET A 265 -19.39 -13.97 10.74
CA MET A 265 -18.06 -14.42 10.32
C MET A 265 -17.31 -13.36 9.50
N SER A 266 -18.05 -12.46 8.86
CA SER A 266 -17.47 -11.36 8.08
C SER A 266 -18.43 -10.17 8.04
N ILE A 267 -17.85 -8.97 7.98
CA ILE A 267 -18.54 -7.70 7.75
C ILE A 267 -18.42 -7.21 6.30
N GLY A 268 -17.62 -7.90 5.46
CA GLY A 268 -17.40 -7.54 4.06
C GLY A 268 -16.26 -8.32 3.40
N THR A 269 -16.06 -8.09 2.10
CA THR A 269 -14.94 -8.64 1.31
C THR A 269 -14.20 -7.51 0.62
N ILE A 270 -12.91 -7.70 0.35
CA ILE A 270 -12.09 -6.77 -0.43
C ILE A 270 -11.68 -7.51 -1.69
N ASP A 271 -12.05 -6.96 -2.84
CA ASP A 271 -11.74 -7.51 -4.16
C ASP A 271 -10.73 -6.61 -4.88
N THR A 272 -9.94 -7.20 -5.78
CA THR A 272 -9.00 -6.46 -6.64
C THR A 272 -9.48 -6.52 -8.08
N ILE A 273 -9.36 -5.40 -8.81
CA ILE A 273 -9.77 -5.30 -10.21
C ILE A 273 -8.51 -5.11 -11.06
N GLU A 274 -8.22 -6.08 -11.93
CA GLU A 274 -7.08 -6.00 -12.84
C GLU A 274 -7.49 -5.30 -14.15
N VAL A 275 -6.86 -4.16 -14.46
CA VAL A 275 -7.04 -3.44 -15.73
C VAL A 275 -5.72 -3.46 -16.50
N PRO A 276 -5.66 -4.03 -17.72
CA PRO A 276 -4.42 -4.06 -18.51
C PRO A 276 -3.93 -2.66 -18.87
N THR A 277 -2.73 -2.27 -18.44
CA THR A 277 -2.06 -1.07 -18.95
C THR A 277 -1.53 -1.34 -20.36
N ALA A 278 -1.82 -0.45 -21.32
CA ALA A 278 -1.68 -0.67 -22.76
C ALA A 278 -0.32 -1.28 -23.21
N LYS A 279 -0.36 -2.54 -23.65
CA LYS A 279 0.78 -3.31 -24.21
C LYS A 279 1.26 -2.85 -25.61
N LYS A 280 0.65 -1.82 -26.20
CA LYS A 280 0.72 -1.59 -27.65
C LYS A 280 2.02 -0.94 -28.14
N ILE A 281 2.64 -0.07 -27.34
CA ILE A 281 3.79 0.74 -27.81
C ILE A 281 5.11 -0.07 -27.86
N PHE A 282 5.26 -1.09 -27.01
CA PHE A 282 6.52 -1.84 -26.91
C PHE A 282 6.64 -2.98 -27.95
N ARG A 283 5.54 -3.68 -28.26
CA ARG A 283 5.59 -4.86 -29.15
C ARG A 283 5.91 -4.49 -30.60
N GLU A 284 5.27 -3.47 -31.14
CA GLU A 284 5.39 -3.12 -32.56
C GLU A 284 6.79 -2.58 -32.94
N ARG A 285 7.50 -1.93 -32.01
CA ARG A 285 8.82 -1.33 -32.29
C ARG A 285 10.01 -2.24 -31.96
N SER A 286 9.89 -3.10 -30.94
CA SER A 286 10.95 -4.07 -30.60
C SER A 286 11.19 -5.09 -31.71
N ASP A 287 10.11 -5.53 -32.37
CA ASP A 287 10.20 -6.51 -33.46
C ASP A 287 10.82 -5.89 -34.73
N SER A 288 10.56 -4.61 -35.01
CA SER A 288 11.18 -3.87 -36.14
C SER A 288 12.68 -3.65 -35.95
N LEU A 289 13.14 -3.28 -34.74
CA LEU A 289 14.55 -2.98 -34.47
C LEU A 289 15.41 -4.26 -34.33
N LYS A 290 14.89 -5.32 -33.71
CA LYS A 290 15.56 -6.63 -33.70
C LYS A 290 15.78 -7.15 -35.12
N PHE A 291 14.81 -6.95 -36.00
CA PHE A 291 14.93 -7.32 -37.41
C PHE A 291 15.99 -6.51 -38.16
N GLN A 292 16.17 -5.22 -37.85
CA GLN A 292 17.16 -4.37 -38.52
C GLN A 292 18.59 -4.63 -38.03
N LEU A 293 18.80 -4.78 -36.71
CA LEU A 293 20.13 -5.06 -36.14
C LEU A 293 20.66 -6.45 -36.52
N TYR A 294 19.81 -7.48 -36.60
CA TYR A 294 20.23 -8.83 -37.04
C TYR A 294 20.45 -8.95 -38.57
N ASN A 295 19.83 -8.09 -39.38
CA ASN A 295 19.87 -8.23 -40.84
C ASN A 295 20.80 -7.23 -41.55
N ASN A 296 21.38 -6.24 -40.85
CA ASN A 296 22.35 -5.30 -41.43
C ASN A 296 23.74 -5.94 -41.63
N LYS A 297 23.84 -6.91 -42.56
CA LYS A 297 25.09 -7.49 -43.07
C LYS A 297 25.85 -6.44 -43.92
N PHE A 298 26.47 -5.44 -43.29
CA PHE A 298 27.06 -4.29 -43.97
C PHE A 298 28.38 -4.57 -44.74
N TYR A 299 28.96 -5.76 -44.64
CA TYR A 299 30.22 -6.09 -45.31
C TYR A 299 30.10 -6.61 -46.75
N ARG A 300 28.97 -6.38 -47.44
CA ARG A 300 28.82 -6.81 -48.85
C ARG A 300 28.89 -5.70 -49.90
N SER A 301 28.85 -4.42 -49.55
CA SER A 301 28.71 -3.33 -50.54
C SER A 301 29.91 -2.39 -50.70
N SER A 302 30.90 -2.35 -49.80
CA SER A 302 32.01 -1.38 -49.90
C SER A 302 33.35 -1.90 -50.42
N LEU A 303 33.45 -3.16 -50.89
CA LEU A 303 34.68 -3.76 -51.44
C LEU A 303 34.63 -4.05 -52.95
N ARG A 304 33.74 -3.40 -53.70
CA ARG A 304 33.83 -3.32 -55.17
C ARG A 304 34.49 -2.02 -55.61
N SER A 305 35.76 -1.82 -55.26
CA SER A 305 36.70 -0.98 -56.03
C SER A 305 38.02 -0.88 -55.28
N LYS A 306 38.96 -1.73 -55.68
CA LYS A 306 40.43 -1.56 -55.64
C LYS A 306 41.08 -2.95 -55.58
N VAL A 307 40.85 -3.72 -56.65
CA VAL A 307 41.81 -4.75 -57.06
C VAL A 307 42.68 -4.03 -58.09
N PHE A 308 43.87 -3.59 -57.69
CA PHE A 308 44.91 -3.24 -58.65
C PHE A 308 45.43 -4.55 -59.24
N PRO A 309 45.41 -4.75 -60.56
CA PRO A 309 46.13 -5.84 -61.16
C PRO A 309 47.62 -5.49 -61.25
N CYS A 310 48.47 -6.47 -60.99
CA CYS A 310 49.88 -6.44 -61.37
C CYS A 310 50.32 -7.89 -61.65
N PRO A 311 51.19 -8.15 -62.64
CA PRO A 311 51.80 -7.22 -63.59
C PRO A 311 50.95 -6.92 -64.83
#